data_AF-A0A9Q0KB58-F1
#
_entry.id   AF-A0A9Q0KB58-F1
#
_cell.length_a   1.000
_cell.length_b   1.000
_cell.length_c   1.000
_cell.angle_alpha   90.00
_cell.angle_beta   90.00
_cell.angle_gamma   90.00
#
_symmetry.space_group_name_H-M   'P 1'
#
loop_
_entity.id
_entity.type
_entity.pdbx_description
1 polymer ?
#
loop_
_entity_poly.entity_id
_entity_poly.type
_entity_poly.pdbx_seq_one_letter_code
_entity_poly.pdbx_strand_id
1 'polypeptide(L)'
;MHGSWKSGHHYLLHTHFGFSVLKLWRIWIASSMPFLNMSGKEKNGQTQEGSAWPELQLSELLLSDTVRALHETINNEWDSIQRTACQTAAGRALWKHVIHDPLAEVLAGETYLRSLYEKITGDRLNNAREVSGVILAVRTLWFDSKLEASLNSFNGGEAQVVLLGAGMDARAYRLNCLKGSNVFEVDFPELLHTKATLLQAAIGSTNEQLRMIAKSVTRVAADIRDDNWLEKLQQSGFIPERNTVWLLEGILYYLPHSHAMQVLKIIASNCTLTHTVLLADFMNKSSTTISESTYLFYSDWPDHLLPSLGFSNVKLSQIGDPDANFNLMHDPLNIFNKIRSLPRSVQTHPDDGTPCHRLYLVQATGSPNNSI
;
A
#
# COMPACT_ATOMS: atom_id res chain seq x y z
N MET A 1 28.54 49.94 36.88
CA MET A 1 28.16 49.00 37.96
C MET A 1 26.99 48.18 37.43
N HIS A 2 27.23 47.00 36.85
CA HIS A 2 27.34 45.68 37.50
C HIS A 2 25.99 45.04 37.87
N GLY A 3 25.79 43.81 37.37
CA GLY A 3 24.80 42.82 37.88
C GLY A 3 23.89 42.27 36.77
N SER A 4 24.32 41.33 35.93
CA SER A 4 24.44 39.88 36.19
C SER A 4 23.13 39.21 36.58
N TRP A 5 22.53 38.47 35.63
CA TRP A 5 21.69 37.30 35.92
C TRP A 5 22.16 36.11 35.10
N LYS A 6 22.23 34.98 35.81
CA LYS A 6 23.04 33.81 35.53
C LYS A 6 22.38 32.81 34.58
N SER A 7 23.27 32.16 33.84
CA SER A 7 23.21 30.80 33.28
C SER A 7 22.06 29.89 33.73
N GLY A 8 21.22 29.49 32.77
CA GLY A 8 20.43 28.26 32.82
C GLY A 8 21.10 27.19 31.98
N HIS A 9 21.42 26.05 32.59
CA HIS A 9 22.06 24.90 31.97
C HIS A 9 21.26 24.35 30.78
N HIS A 10 21.86 24.34 29.60
CA HIS A 10 21.44 23.49 28.49
C HIS A 10 21.77 22.02 28.83
N TYR A 11 20.79 21.28 29.34
CA TYR A 11 20.79 19.83 29.22
C TYR A 11 20.42 19.47 27.79
N LEU A 12 21.41 19.17 26.96
CA LEU A 12 21.25 18.44 25.70
C LEU A 12 20.84 17.00 26.06
N LEU A 13 19.54 16.78 26.24
CA LEU A 13 18.96 15.45 26.16
C LEU A 13 19.01 15.04 24.69
N HIS A 14 19.96 14.18 24.35
CA HIS A 14 19.94 13.39 23.12
C HIS A 14 18.64 12.58 23.08
N THR A 15 17.64 13.11 22.38
CA THR A 15 16.44 12.37 22.01
C THR A 15 16.77 11.51 20.80
N HIS A 16 17.10 10.23 21.05
CA HIS A 16 17.01 9.18 20.03
C HIS A 16 15.53 8.98 19.65
N PHE A 17 15.03 9.80 18.73
CA PHE A 17 13.74 9.59 18.07
C PHE A 17 14.00 9.07 16.65
N GLY A 18 13.83 7.76 16.48
CA GLY A 18 14.03 7.08 15.21
C GLY A 18 13.46 5.67 15.22
N PHE A 19 12.28 5.45 15.82
CA PHE A 19 11.64 4.13 15.84
C PHE A 19 10.12 4.25 15.92
N SER A 20 9.45 4.53 14.81
CA SER A 20 8.00 4.32 14.69
C SER A 20 7.63 4.01 13.24
N VAL A 21 6.61 3.18 13.02
CA VAL A 21 6.21 2.47 11.77
C VAL A 21 6.94 1.14 11.51
N LEU A 22 8.22 1.00 11.84
CA LEU A 22 8.98 -0.25 11.58
C LEU A 22 8.61 -1.46 12.48
N LYS A 23 7.85 -1.25 13.56
CA LYS A 23 7.28 -2.33 14.40
C LYS A 23 6.01 -2.96 13.83
N LEU A 24 5.40 -2.37 12.79
CA LEU A 24 4.18 -2.90 12.12
C LEU A 24 4.33 -4.34 11.62
N TRP A 25 5.57 -4.79 11.38
CA TRP A 25 5.85 -6.11 10.82
C TRP A 25 6.34 -7.14 11.86
N ARG A 26 6.66 -6.70 13.08
CA ARG A 26 7.09 -7.60 14.18
C ARG A 26 5.92 -8.32 14.85
N ILE A 27 4.70 -7.78 14.76
CA ILE A 27 3.51 -8.33 15.45
C ILE A 27 2.77 -9.37 14.60
N TRP A 28 3.07 -9.46 13.29
CA TRP A 28 2.58 -10.58 12.46
C TRP A 28 3.42 -11.86 12.60
N ILE A 29 4.58 -11.81 13.28
CA ILE A 29 5.37 -12.99 13.72
C ILE A 29 5.93 -12.73 15.12
N ALA A 30 5.04 -12.64 16.12
CA ALA A 30 5.43 -12.73 17.53
C ALA A 30 4.41 -13.58 18.29
N SER A 31 4.34 -14.87 17.93
CA SER A 31 3.75 -15.92 18.76
C SER A 31 4.58 -17.20 18.60
N SER A 32 5.84 -17.09 19.02
CA SER A 32 6.67 -18.23 19.38
C SER A 32 7.39 -17.85 20.67
N MET A 33 6.85 -18.25 21.81
CA MET A 33 7.58 -18.21 23.08
C MET A 33 8.88 -19.04 22.97
N PRO A 34 9.93 -18.70 23.73
CA PRO A 34 11.16 -19.51 23.76
C PRO A 34 10.87 -20.79 24.55
N PHE A 35 10.81 -21.93 23.87
CA PHE A 35 10.87 -23.22 24.57
C PHE A 35 12.34 -23.60 24.83
N LEU A 36 12.59 -23.87 26.09
CA LEU A 36 13.81 -24.34 26.71
C LEU A 36 14.38 -25.59 26.01
N ASN A 37 15.71 -25.66 25.97
CA ASN A 37 16.52 -26.83 25.58
C ASN A 37 15.96 -28.17 26.08
N MET A 38 15.77 -29.13 25.17
CA MET A 38 15.95 -30.56 25.48
C MET A 38 16.65 -31.26 24.32
N SER A 39 17.64 -32.06 24.68
CA SER A 39 18.59 -32.78 23.86
C SER A 39 17.98 -33.99 23.13
N GLY A 40 18.55 -34.27 21.94
CA GLY A 40 18.72 -35.62 21.39
C GLY A 40 17.53 -36.23 20.63
N LYS A 41 17.65 -36.30 19.29
CA LYS A 41 17.80 -37.54 18.51
C LYS A 41 17.65 -37.27 17.01
N GLU A 42 18.49 -37.97 16.25
CA GLU A 42 18.59 -37.99 14.79
C GLU A 42 17.25 -38.15 14.07
N LYS A 43 17.09 -37.44 12.95
CA LYS A 43 16.15 -37.81 11.89
C LYS A 43 16.80 -37.65 10.52
N ASN A 44 17.02 -38.78 9.87
CA ASN A 44 17.06 -38.90 8.42
C ASN A 44 15.71 -38.43 7.85
N GLY A 45 15.76 -37.52 6.90
CA GLY A 45 14.60 -37.05 6.15
C GLY A 45 15.03 -35.93 5.21
N GLN A 46 15.00 -36.22 3.91
CA GLN A 46 15.40 -35.36 2.80
C GLN A 46 15.10 -33.87 3.05
N THR A 47 16.16 -33.08 3.15
CA THR A 47 16.13 -31.62 3.06
C THR A 47 15.61 -31.24 1.68
N GLN A 48 14.39 -30.70 1.60
CA GLN A 48 14.07 -29.82 0.48
C GLN A 48 15.03 -28.63 0.58
N GLU A 49 15.90 -28.47 -0.41
CA GLU A 49 16.74 -27.29 -0.57
C GLU A 49 15.84 -26.06 -0.65
N GLY A 50 15.59 -25.42 0.50
CA GLY A 50 14.95 -24.12 0.57
C GLY A 50 15.92 -23.12 -0.03
N SER A 51 15.77 -22.81 -1.33
CA SER A 51 16.64 -21.85 -2.00
C SER A 51 16.67 -20.55 -1.20
N ALA A 52 17.87 -20.05 -0.88
CA ALA A 52 18.04 -18.76 -0.24
C ALA A 52 17.29 -17.68 -1.03
N TRP A 53 16.80 -16.63 -0.35
CA TRP A 53 16.30 -15.46 -1.06
C TRP A 53 17.45 -14.90 -1.92
N PRO A 54 17.20 -14.52 -3.18
CA PRO A 54 18.27 -14.00 -4.04
C PRO A 54 18.99 -12.84 -3.37
N GLU A 55 20.32 -12.79 -3.50
CA GLU A 55 21.12 -11.72 -2.91
C GLU A 55 20.60 -10.33 -3.36
N LEU A 56 20.56 -9.38 -2.43
CA LEU A 56 20.16 -8.01 -2.73
C LEU A 56 21.22 -7.33 -3.59
N GLN A 57 20.94 -7.24 -4.89
CA GLN A 57 21.71 -6.44 -5.83
C GLN A 57 20.95 -5.14 -6.10
N LEU A 58 21.57 -4.01 -5.73
CA LEU A 58 21.03 -2.68 -6.00
C LEU A 58 21.49 -2.21 -7.38
N SER A 59 20.59 -1.60 -8.13
CA SER A 59 20.88 -1.00 -9.43
C SER A 59 21.86 0.18 -9.31
N GLU A 60 22.67 0.38 -10.34
CA GLU A 60 23.59 1.54 -10.42
C GLU A 60 22.83 2.88 -10.36
N LEU A 61 21.58 2.90 -10.85
CA LEU A 61 20.71 4.07 -10.78
C LEU A 61 20.48 4.55 -9.35
N LEU A 62 20.27 3.62 -8.41
CA LEU A 62 20.14 3.95 -6.98
C LEU A 62 21.39 4.60 -6.41
N LEU A 63 22.56 4.34 -7.00
CA LEU A 63 23.84 4.87 -6.57
C LEU A 63 24.13 6.26 -7.14
N SER A 64 23.32 6.76 -8.07
CA SER A 64 23.48 8.12 -8.62
C SER A 64 23.25 9.19 -7.56
N ASP A 65 24.04 10.28 -7.62
CA ASP A 65 23.97 11.37 -6.64
C ASP A 65 22.56 11.98 -6.54
N THR A 66 21.88 12.13 -7.68
CA THR A 66 20.51 12.66 -7.73
C THR A 66 19.52 11.77 -6.97
N VAL A 67 19.53 10.46 -7.23
CA VAL A 67 18.61 9.53 -6.57
C VAL A 67 18.92 9.41 -5.08
N ARG A 68 20.22 9.37 -4.72
CA ARG A 68 20.65 9.34 -3.32
C ARG A 68 20.22 10.58 -2.55
N ALA A 69 20.41 11.77 -3.13
CA ALA A 69 20.01 13.03 -2.49
C ALA A 69 18.49 13.09 -2.23
N LEU A 70 17.68 12.64 -3.21
CA LEU A 70 16.21 12.58 -3.03
C LEU A 70 15.80 11.62 -1.91
N HIS A 71 16.42 10.44 -1.84
CA HIS A 71 16.14 9.48 -0.75
C HIS A 71 16.66 9.94 0.60
N GLU A 72 17.73 10.73 0.65
CA GLU A 72 18.17 11.41 1.87
C GLU A 72 17.13 12.44 2.35
N THR A 73 16.60 13.27 1.45
CA THR A 73 15.47 14.18 1.75
C THR A 73 14.24 13.41 2.24
N ILE A 74 13.84 12.33 1.56
CA ILE A 74 12.73 11.47 2.01
C ILE A 74 12.96 10.98 3.45
N ASN A 75 14.16 10.49 3.74
CA ASN A 75 14.45 9.92 5.05
C ASN A 75 14.42 10.97 6.17
N ASN A 76 14.90 12.18 5.88
CA ASN A 76 15.08 13.23 6.88
C ASN A 76 13.84 14.12 7.06
N GLU A 77 13.11 14.41 5.99
CA GLU A 77 12.06 15.44 5.97
C GLU A 77 10.65 14.87 5.94
N TRP A 78 10.43 13.73 5.28
CA TRP A 78 9.07 13.17 5.19
C TRP A 78 8.61 12.64 6.53
N ASP A 79 7.31 12.77 6.80
CA ASP A 79 6.73 12.18 7.98
C ASP A 79 6.65 10.64 7.88
N SER A 80 6.20 10.02 8.96
CA SER A 80 6.11 8.57 9.04
C SER A 80 5.09 7.95 8.07
N ILE A 81 4.04 8.68 7.70
CA ILE A 81 2.99 8.24 6.78
C ILE A 81 3.50 8.35 5.34
N GLN A 82 4.10 9.47 4.96
CA GLN A 82 4.70 9.68 3.63
C GLN A 82 5.76 8.62 3.32
N ARG A 83 6.61 8.28 4.30
CA ARG A 83 7.64 7.23 4.14
C ARG A 83 7.07 5.82 3.91
N THR A 84 5.80 5.57 4.22
CA THR A 84 5.16 4.28 3.91
C THR A 84 5.08 4.05 2.39
N ALA A 85 5.04 5.11 1.58
CA ALA A 85 5.06 5.00 0.13
C ALA A 85 6.33 4.27 -0.37
N CYS A 86 7.50 4.60 0.17
CA CYS A 86 8.76 3.93 -0.16
C CYS A 86 8.82 2.48 0.36
N GLN A 87 8.22 2.22 1.53
CA GLN A 87 8.09 0.86 2.09
C GLN A 87 7.25 -0.05 1.18
N THR A 88 6.13 0.45 0.66
CA THR A 88 5.29 -0.32 -0.27
C THR A 88 5.99 -0.57 -1.60
N ALA A 89 6.75 0.42 -2.11
CA ALA A 89 7.59 0.25 -3.29
C ALA A 89 8.67 -0.82 -3.06
N ALA A 90 9.31 -0.85 -1.89
CA ALA A 90 10.29 -1.89 -1.55
C ALA A 90 9.66 -3.30 -1.59
N GLY A 91 8.41 -3.42 -1.11
CA GLY A 91 7.62 -4.65 -1.24
C GLY A 91 7.48 -5.10 -2.68
N ARG A 92 7.12 -4.18 -3.58
CA ARG A 92 6.98 -4.47 -5.01
C ARG A 92 8.31 -4.86 -5.66
N ALA A 93 9.40 -4.16 -5.32
CA ALA A 93 10.73 -4.42 -5.85
C ALA A 93 11.30 -5.79 -5.42
N LEU A 94 11.13 -6.16 -4.15
CA LEU A 94 11.68 -7.42 -3.64
C LEU A 94 10.83 -8.63 -4.04
N TRP A 95 9.51 -8.46 -4.17
CA TRP A 95 8.61 -9.52 -4.68
C TRP A 95 8.55 -9.57 -6.23
N LYS A 96 9.65 -9.20 -6.91
CA LYS A 96 9.74 -9.11 -8.38
C LYS A 96 9.50 -10.40 -9.16
N HIS A 97 9.55 -11.55 -8.49
CA HIS A 97 9.23 -12.85 -9.10
C HIS A 97 7.73 -13.01 -9.39
N VAL A 98 6.88 -12.18 -8.78
CA VAL A 98 5.43 -12.13 -9.06
C VAL A 98 4.94 -10.73 -9.46
N ILE A 99 5.60 -9.66 -9.00
CA ILE A 99 5.23 -8.28 -9.34
C ILE A 99 6.23 -7.74 -10.37
N HIS A 100 5.76 -7.42 -11.56
CA HIS A 100 6.59 -6.76 -12.56
C HIS A 100 6.42 -5.24 -12.44
N ASP A 101 7.22 -4.64 -11.56
CA ASP A 101 7.33 -3.19 -11.40
C ASP A 101 8.81 -2.76 -11.54
N PRO A 102 9.25 -2.38 -12.76
CA PRO A 102 10.65 -2.02 -13.02
C PRO A 102 11.06 -0.71 -12.33
N LEU A 103 10.11 0.09 -11.85
CA LEU A 103 10.35 1.37 -11.20
C LEU A 103 10.31 1.26 -9.68
N ALA A 104 9.83 0.14 -9.13
CA ALA A 104 9.69 -0.05 -7.69
C ALA A 104 11.02 0.13 -6.94
N GLU A 105 12.14 -0.31 -7.52
CA GLU A 105 13.44 -0.25 -6.85
C GLU A 105 13.92 1.19 -6.63
N VAL A 106 13.91 2.02 -7.68
CA VAL A 106 14.28 3.44 -7.60
C VAL A 106 13.31 4.25 -6.74
N LEU A 107 12.02 3.90 -6.76
CA LEU A 107 10.99 4.54 -5.95
C LEU A 107 11.07 4.13 -4.48
N ALA A 108 11.59 2.93 -4.19
CA ALA A 108 11.78 2.43 -2.85
C ALA A 108 13.00 3.05 -2.17
N GLY A 109 14.13 3.14 -2.88
CA GLY A 109 15.40 3.58 -2.30
C GLY A 109 16.08 2.53 -1.42
N GLU A 110 17.39 2.67 -1.27
CA GLU A 110 18.25 1.70 -0.60
C GLU A 110 17.81 1.39 0.84
N THR A 111 17.46 2.42 1.63
CA THR A 111 17.07 2.28 3.04
C THR A 111 15.92 1.28 3.21
N TYR A 112 14.88 1.40 2.40
CA TYR A 112 13.67 0.59 2.52
C TYR A 112 13.85 -0.80 1.89
N LEU A 113 14.62 -0.90 0.80
CA LEU A 113 15.00 -2.17 0.20
C LEU A 113 15.81 -3.03 1.18
N ARG A 114 16.87 -2.47 1.79
CA ARG A 114 17.67 -3.20 2.79
C ARG A 114 16.83 -3.61 3.98
N SER A 115 16.02 -2.69 4.53
CA SER A 115 15.18 -2.99 5.69
C SER A 115 14.20 -4.13 5.44
N LEU A 116 13.55 -4.18 4.27
CA LEU A 116 12.64 -5.26 3.95
C LEU A 116 13.37 -6.55 3.57
N TYR A 117 14.51 -6.46 2.88
CA TYR A 117 15.33 -7.62 2.54
C TYR A 117 15.85 -8.36 3.77
N GLU A 118 16.33 -7.63 4.78
CA GLU A 118 16.77 -8.20 6.06
C GLU A 118 15.64 -8.96 6.75
N LYS A 119 14.41 -8.42 6.72
CA LYS A 119 13.22 -9.08 7.26
C LYS A 119 12.89 -10.35 6.49
N ILE A 120 12.81 -10.29 5.16
CA ILE A 120 12.54 -11.46 4.31
C ILE A 120 13.57 -12.57 4.58
N THR A 121 14.84 -12.20 4.65
CA THR A 121 15.94 -13.13 4.93
C THR A 121 15.78 -13.73 6.33
N GLY A 122 15.50 -12.90 7.34
CA GLY A 122 15.24 -13.35 8.70
C GLY A 122 14.04 -14.29 8.81
N ASP A 123 12.92 -13.98 8.15
CA ASP A 123 11.72 -14.81 8.13
C ASP A 123 12.03 -16.20 7.55
N ARG A 124 12.75 -16.25 6.43
CA ARG A 124 13.15 -17.53 5.79
C ARG A 124 14.13 -18.33 6.66
N LEU A 125 15.14 -17.68 7.24
CA LEU A 125 16.09 -18.33 8.14
C LEU A 125 15.40 -18.93 9.38
N ASN A 126 14.35 -18.27 9.87
CA ASN A 126 13.57 -18.73 11.01
C ASN A 126 12.40 -19.66 10.63
N ASN A 127 12.26 -20.04 9.35
CA ASN A 127 11.13 -20.81 8.83
C ASN A 127 9.77 -20.22 9.25
N ALA A 128 9.64 -18.90 9.19
CA ALA A 128 8.38 -18.22 9.42
C ALA A 128 7.31 -18.72 8.43
N ARG A 129 6.06 -18.81 8.90
CA ARG A 129 4.93 -19.26 8.07
C ARG A 129 4.56 -18.23 7.01
N GLU A 130 4.90 -16.97 7.24
CA GLU A 130 4.71 -15.84 6.36
C GLU A 130 6.04 -15.15 6.11
N VAL A 131 6.28 -14.79 4.85
CA VAL A 131 7.45 -14.00 4.46
C VAL A 131 7.05 -12.53 4.37
N SER A 132 7.85 -11.65 4.97
CA SER A 132 7.63 -10.20 4.94
C SER A 132 7.38 -9.68 3.52
N GLY A 133 6.38 -8.81 3.39
CA GLY A 133 5.96 -8.25 2.11
C GLY A 133 4.95 -9.08 1.31
N VAL A 134 4.62 -10.32 1.72
CA VAL A 134 3.63 -11.15 0.99
C VAL A 134 2.26 -10.47 0.86
N ILE A 135 1.80 -9.77 1.90
CA ILE A 135 0.55 -8.99 1.85
C ILE A 135 0.63 -7.90 0.77
N LEU A 136 1.78 -7.20 0.67
CA LEU A 136 1.97 -6.14 -0.33
C LEU A 136 1.94 -6.72 -1.74
N ALA A 137 2.49 -7.93 -1.92
CA ALA A 137 2.46 -8.62 -3.19
C ALA A 137 1.03 -8.99 -3.61
N VAL A 138 0.30 -9.67 -2.72
CA VAL A 138 -1.10 -10.03 -2.94
C VAL A 138 -1.96 -8.79 -3.19
N ARG A 139 -1.79 -7.74 -2.39
CA ARG A 139 -2.52 -6.48 -2.52
C ARG A 139 -2.27 -5.82 -3.87
N THR A 140 -0.99 -5.71 -4.28
CA THR A 140 -0.61 -5.14 -5.58
C THR A 140 -1.26 -5.92 -6.72
N LEU A 141 -1.13 -7.26 -6.72
CA LEU A 141 -1.67 -8.13 -7.76
C LEU A 141 -3.21 -8.09 -7.83
N TRP A 142 -3.86 -8.02 -6.67
CA TRP A 142 -5.32 -7.89 -6.60
C TRP A 142 -5.78 -6.57 -7.21
N PHE A 143 -5.20 -5.45 -6.81
CA PHE A 143 -5.56 -4.14 -7.36
C PHE A 143 -5.27 -4.05 -8.87
N ASP A 144 -4.15 -4.60 -9.34
CA ASP A 144 -3.81 -4.64 -10.77
C ASP A 144 -4.87 -5.44 -11.56
N SER A 145 -5.22 -6.63 -11.07
CA SER A 145 -6.23 -7.49 -11.68
C SER A 145 -7.62 -6.84 -11.70
N LYS A 146 -8.04 -6.20 -10.60
CA LYS A 146 -9.35 -5.52 -10.54
C LYS A 146 -9.38 -4.26 -11.37
N LEU A 147 -8.29 -3.50 -11.44
CA LEU A 147 -8.18 -2.32 -12.29
C LEU A 147 -8.33 -2.71 -13.76
N GLU A 148 -7.60 -3.72 -14.21
CA GLU A 148 -7.72 -4.24 -15.58
C GLU A 148 -9.14 -4.74 -15.89
N ALA A 149 -9.73 -5.56 -15.01
CA ALA A 149 -11.09 -6.05 -15.19
C ALA A 149 -12.13 -4.91 -15.25
N SER A 150 -11.96 -3.87 -14.43
CA SER A 150 -12.85 -2.70 -14.40
C SER A 150 -12.75 -1.89 -15.69
N LEU A 151 -11.53 -1.62 -16.17
CA LEU A 151 -11.33 -0.90 -17.43
C LEU A 151 -11.90 -1.66 -18.62
N ASN A 152 -11.73 -2.98 -18.65
CA ASN A 152 -12.32 -3.83 -19.69
C ASN A 152 -13.86 -3.80 -19.69
N SER A 153 -14.49 -3.53 -18.54
CA SER A 153 -15.96 -3.43 -18.44
C SER A 153 -16.55 -2.15 -19.02
N PHE A 154 -15.74 -1.12 -19.31
CA PHE A 154 -16.23 0.18 -19.81
C PHE A 154 -16.49 0.21 -21.33
N ASN A 155 -16.43 -0.94 -22.02
CA ASN A 155 -16.81 -1.11 -23.44
C ASN A 155 -16.15 -0.11 -24.42
N GLY A 156 -14.91 0.30 -24.18
CA GLY A 156 -14.10 1.07 -25.14
C GLY A 156 -14.24 2.60 -25.09
N GLY A 157 -14.91 3.17 -24.08
CA GLY A 157 -14.90 4.61 -23.82
C GLY A 157 -13.59 5.11 -23.19
N GLU A 158 -13.32 6.42 -23.28
CA GLU A 158 -12.18 7.04 -22.58
C GLU A 158 -12.38 6.97 -21.06
N ALA A 159 -11.81 5.93 -20.45
CA ALA A 159 -11.83 5.71 -19.02
C ALA A 159 -10.89 6.66 -18.27
N GLN A 160 -11.29 7.09 -17.08
CA GLN A 160 -10.43 7.80 -16.15
C GLN A 160 -10.03 6.88 -15.00
N VAL A 161 -8.79 7.01 -14.53
CA VAL A 161 -8.32 6.33 -13.33
C VAL A 161 -7.79 7.38 -12.37
N VAL A 162 -8.30 7.40 -11.14
CA VAL A 162 -7.85 8.31 -10.09
C VAL A 162 -7.15 7.51 -9.02
N LEU A 163 -5.85 7.74 -8.84
CA LEU A 163 -5.05 7.21 -7.75
C LEU A 163 -5.06 8.24 -6.61
N LEU A 164 -5.88 8.02 -5.58
CA LEU A 164 -5.99 8.90 -4.42
C LEU A 164 -4.98 8.47 -3.35
N GLY A 165 -4.05 9.36 -2.97
CA GLY A 165 -2.86 8.96 -2.21
C GLY A 165 -1.92 8.15 -3.11
N ALA A 166 -1.60 8.68 -4.28
CA ALA A 166 -0.86 7.98 -5.33
C ALA A 166 0.51 7.45 -4.89
N GLY A 167 1.13 8.03 -3.85
CA GLY A 167 2.37 7.56 -3.26
C GLY A 167 3.44 7.28 -4.31
N MET A 168 4.16 6.17 -4.10
CA MET A 168 5.12 5.62 -5.06
C MET A 168 4.47 4.63 -6.04
N ASP A 169 3.18 4.76 -6.37
CA ASP A 169 2.54 3.93 -7.39
C ASP A 169 3.13 4.22 -8.79
N ALA A 170 3.42 3.15 -9.53
CA ALA A 170 3.99 3.15 -10.87
C ALA A 170 3.08 2.50 -11.93
N ARG A 171 1.80 2.20 -11.62
CA ARG A 171 0.84 1.52 -12.51
C ARG A 171 0.77 2.15 -13.90
N ALA A 172 0.73 3.48 -13.99
CA ALA A 172 0.70 4.21 -15.26
C ALA A 172 1.90 3.97 -16.18
N TYR A 173 2.99 3.42 -15.64
CA TYR A 173 4.23 3.12 -16.35
C TYR A 173 4.44 1.62 -16.59
N ARG A 174 3.62 0.74 -15.99
CA ARG A 174 3.81 -0.73 -16.07
C ARG A 174 2.57 -1.53 -16.50
N LEU A 175 1.36 -0.97 -16.44
CA LEU A 175 0.14 -1.70 -16.78
C LEU A 175 -0.38 -1.36 -18.18
N ASN A 176 -0.42 -2.37 -19.06
CA ASN A 176 -0.91 -2.26 -20.44
C ASN A 176 -2.40 -1.88 -20.54
N CYS A 177 -3.22 -2.27 -19.56
CA CYS A 177 -4.64 -1.94 -19.53
C CYS A 177 -4.91 -0.42 -19.44
N LEU A 178 -3.91 0.39 -19.05
CA LEU A 178 -4.03 1.84 -18.95
C LEU A 178 -3.75 2.58 -20.26
N LYS A 179 -3.36 1.90 -21.35
CA LYS A 179 -2.96 2.53 -22.62
C LYS A 179 -3.99 3.52 -23.19
N GLY A 180 -5.28 3.28 -22.94
CA GLY A 180 -6.38 4.17 -23.37
C GLY A 180 -6.88 5.13 -22.29
N SER A 181 -6.33 5.10 -21.07
CA SER A 181 -6.88 5.75 -19.89
C SER A 181 -6.10 7.00 -19.48
N ASN A 182 -6.81 8.04 -19.08
CA ASN A 182 -6.20 9.19 -18.40
C ASN A 182 -6.05 8.88 -16.92
N VAL A 183 -4.82 8.92 -16.41
CA VAL A 183 -4.51 8.66 -15.00
C VAL A 183 -4.31 9.97 -14.26
N PHE A 184 -4.99 10.14 -13.14
CA PHE A 184 -4.83 11.26 -12.23
C PHE A 184 -4.17 10.77 -10.95
N GLU A 185 -3.02 11.33 -10.61
CA GLU A 185 -2.31 11.06 -9.35
C GLU A 185 -2.59 12.21 -8.39
N VAL A 186 -3.33 11.95 -7.32
CA VAL A 186 -3.68 12.95 -6.30
C VAL A 186 -2.88 12.65 -5.04
N ASP A 187 -2.00 13.56 -4.64
CA ASP A 187 -1.17 13.43 -3.44
C ASP A 187 -0.54 14.79 -3.05
N PHE A 188 0.25 14.78 -1.97
CA PHE A 188 1.01 15.93 -1.50
C PHE A 188 1.97 16.46 -2.58
N PRO A 189 2.11 17.81 -2.70
CA PRO A 189 2.96 18.42 -3.72
C PRO A 189 4.40 17.89 -3.72
N GLU A 190 5.02 17.77 -2.55
CA GLU A 190 6.39 17.29 -2.37
C GLU A 190 6.54 15.81 -2.74
N LEU A 191 5.52 14.99 -2.47
CA LEU A 191 5.53 13.57 -2.83
C LEU A 191 5.47 13.41 -4.35
N LEU A 192 4.54 14.10 -5.00
CA LEU A 192 4.38 14.08 -6.45
C LEU A 192 5.62 14.59 -7.17
N HIS A 193 6.24 15.66 -6.66
CA HIS A 193 7.48 16.22 -7.21
C HIS A 193 8.64 15.22 -7.10
N THR A 194 8.89 14.68 -5.91
CA THR A 194 9.95 13.69 -5.68
C THR A 194 9.75 12.45 -6.53
N LYS A 195 8.52 11.90 -6.61
CA LYS A 195 8.22 10.76 -7.49
C LYS A 195 8.53 11.10 -8.96
N ALA A 196 8.09 12.27 -9.45
CA ALA A 196 8.35 12.67 -10.83
C ALA A 196 9.85 12.73 -11.16
N THR A 197 10.67 13.27 -10.24
CA THR A 197 12.12 13.35 -10.42
C THR A 197 12.78 11.96 -10.39
N LEU A 198 12.36 11.08 -9.48
CA LEU A 198 12.85 9.68 -9.45
C LEU A 198 12.50 8.93 -10.74
N LEU A 199 11.27 9.09 -11.23
CA LEU A 199 10.84 8.49 -12.50
C LEU A 199 11.64 9.04 -13.68
N GLN A 200 11.91 10.35 -13.71
CA GLN A 200 12.71 10.97 -14.76
C GLN A 200 14.14 10.42 -14.78
N ALA A 201 14.77 10.28 -13.61
CA ALA A 201 16.10 9.68 -13.48
C ALA A 201 16.13 8.22 -13.98
N ALA A 202 15.07 7.47 -13.71
CA ALA A 202 14.94 6.08 -14.16
C ALA A 202 14.75 5.95 -15.67
N ILE A 203 13.83 6.73 -16.23
CA ILE A 203 13.54 6.72 -17.67
C ILE A 203 14.76 7.21 -18.47
N GLY A 204 15.54 8.15 -17.92
CA GLY A 204 16.75 8.66 -18.56
C GLY A 204 17.95 7.70 -18.53
N SER A 205 17.96 6.70 -17.64
CA SER A 205 19.10 5.80 -17.44
C SER A 205 18.96 4.44 -18.14
N THR A 206 17.75 4.02 -18.55
CA THR A 206 17.53 2.71 -19.17
C THR A 206 17.75 2.73 -20.69
N ASN A 207 18.55 1.78 -21.20
CA ASN A 207 18.74 1.55 -22.65
C ASN A 207 17.45 1.03 -23.33
N GLU A 208 16.58 0.36 -22.58
CA GLU A 208 15.20 0.09 -22.98
C GLU A 208 14.34 1.29 -22.62
N GLN A 209 13.52 1.75 -23.56
CA GLN A 209 12.70 2.94 -23.38
C GLN A 209 11.55 2.64 -22.39
N LEU A 210 11.81 2.68 -21.09
CA LEU A 210 10.76 2.78 -20.08
C LEU A 210 9.97 4.05 -20.39
N ARG A 211 8.77 3.89 -20.94
CA ARG A 211 7.87 4.99 -21.29
C ARG A 211 6.59 4.84 -20.50
N MET A 212 5.95 5.97 -20.24
CA MET A 212 4.58 5.99 -19.74
C MET A 212 3.70 5.16 -20.67
N ILE A 213 3.00 4.17 -20.11
CA ILE A 213 2.10 3.27 -20.84
C ILE A 213 0.72 3.90 -20.93
N ALA A 214 0.27 4.54 -19.85
CA ALA A 214 -1.00 5.24 -19.81
C ALA A 214 -1.11 6.32 -20.90
N LYS A 215 -2.34 6.64 -21.33
CA LYS A 215 -2.58 7.72 -22.31
C LYS A 215 -2.02 9.05 -21.80
N SER A 216 -2.25 9.34 -20.53
CA SER A 216 -1.74 10.53 -19.84
C SER A 216 -1.61 10.26 -18.34
N VAL A 217 -0.70 10.99 -17.69
CA VAL A 217 -0.60 11.08 -16.24
C VAL A 217 -0.65 12.55 -15.85
N THR A 218 -1.70 12.93 -15.14
CA THR A 218 -1.88 14.28 -14.59
C THR A 218 -1.67 14.24 -13.08
N ARG A 219 -0.69 15.00 -12.59
CA ARG A 219 -0.38 15.12 -11.17
C ARG A 219 -1.18 16.26 -10.57
N VAL A 220 -1.98 15.97 -9.56
CA VAL A 220 -2.88 16.90 -8.89
C VAL A 220 -2.39 17.09 -7.46
N ALA A 221 -1.71 18.20 -7.22
CA ALA A 221 -1.15 18.55 -5.92
C ALA A 221 -2.27 18.95 -4.94
N ALA A 222 -2.70 17.99 -4.12
CA ALA A 222 -3.80 18.19 -3.17
C ALA A 222 -3.68 17.24 -1.97
N ASP A 223 -4.00 17.77 -0.80
CA ASP A 223 -4.33 16.96 0.37
C ASP A 223 -5.81 16.57 0.30
N ILE A 224 -6.09 15.26 0.32
CA ILE A 224 -7.47 14.75 0.24
C ILE A 224 -8.30 15.04 1.51
N ARG A 225 -7.68 15.61 2.55
CA ARG A 225 -8.35 16.14 3.74
C ARG A 225 -8.91 17.55 3.51
N ASP A 226 -8.41 18.29 2.51
CA ASP A 226 -8.88 19.64 2.21
C ASP A 226 -10.16 19.61 1.37
N ASP A 227 -11.12 20.48 1.64
CA ASP A 227 -12.40 20.50 0.91
C ASP A 227 -12.27 20.77 -0.60
N ASN A 228 -11.13 21.30 -1.07
CA ASN A 228 -10.91 21.69 -2.47
C ASN A 228 -10.17 20.65 -3.34
N TRP A 229 -9.85 19.46 -2.82
CA TRP A 229 -9.11 18.47 -3.62
C TRP A 229 -9.87 18.03 -4.88
N LEU A 230 -11.20 17.90 -4.80
CA LEU A 230 -12.03 17.52 -5.95
C LEU A 230 -12.09 18.63 -7.00
N GLU A 231 -12.16 19.89 -6.56
CA GLU A 231 -12.11 21.05 -7.46
C GLU A 231 -10.78 21.11 -8.21
N LYS A 232 -9.65 20.93 -7.50
CA LYS A 232 -8.31 20.85 -8.12
C LYS A 232 -8.22 19.71 -9.13
N LEU A 233 -8.81 18.56 -8.82
CA LEU A 233 -8.88 17.42 -9.73
C LEU A 233 -9.67 17.77 -11.01
N GLN A 234 -10.84 18.40 -10.88
CA GLN A 234 -11.65 18.87 -12.02
C GLN A 234 -10.92 19.93 -12.87
N GLN A 235 -10.28 20.92 -12.23
CA GLN A 235 -9.47 21.93 -12.91
C GLN A 235 -8.29 21.32 -13.67
N SER A 236 -7.80 20.15 -13.24
CA SER A 236 -6.74 19.38 -13.89
C SER A 236 -7.24 18.53 -15.07
N GLY A 237 -8.53 18.62 -15.43
CA GLY A 237 -9.13 17.95 -16.58
C GLY A 237 -9.92 16.68 -16.25
N PHE A 238 -10.18 16.39 -14.97
CA PHE A 238 -11.08 15.32 -14.59
C PHE A 238 -12.54 15.67 -14.92
N ILE A 239 -13.29 14.76 -15.55
CA ILE A 239 -14.69 14.97 -15.95
C ILE A 239 -15.59 14.00 -15.16
N PRO A 240 -16.42 14.48 -14.20
CA PRO A 240 -17.24 13.64 -13.34
C PRO A 240 -18.21 12.70 -14.04
N GLU A 241 -18.66 13.05 -15.25
CA GLU A 241 -19.63 12.30 -16.05
C GLU A 241 -18.99 11.13 -16.82
N ARG A 242 -17.66 10.98 -16.79
CA ARG A 242 -16.97 9.89 -17.47
C ARG A 242 -16.71 8.71 -16.55
N ASN A 243 -16.78 7.51 -17.13
CA ASN A 243 -16.54 6.27 -16.40
C ASN A 243 -15.17 6.32 -15.70
N THR A 244 -15.18 6.10 -14.39
CA THR A 244 -14.00 6.32 -13.55
C THR A 244 -13.74 5.13 -12.64
N VAL A 245 -12.49 4.67 -12.60
CA VAL A 245 -11.98 3.79 -11.54
C VAL A 245 -11.23 4.63 -10.51
N TRP A 246 -11.73 4.67 -9.28
CA TRP A 246 -11.09 5.28 -8.12
C TRP A 246 -10.31 4.21 -7.37
N LEU A 247 -9.00 4.40 -7.20
CA LEU A 247 -8.12 3.47 -6.52
C LEU A 247 -7.56 4.14 -5.26
N LEU A 248 -7.96 3.60 -4.10
CA LEU A 248 -7.58 4.06 -2.76
C LEU A 248 -6.83 2.92 -2.06
N GLU A 249 -5.60 2.65 -2.52
CA GLU A 249 -4.75 1.61 -1.94
C GLU A 249 -3.94 2.19 -0.79
N GLY A 250 -4.22 1.70 0.41
CA GLY A 250 -3.43 1.95 1.60
C GLY A 250 -3.55 3.36 2.17
N ILE A 251 -4.68 4.04 1.92
CA ILE A 251 -4.87 5.45 2.29
C ILE A 251 -5.98 5.67 3.33
N LEU A 252 -7.11 4.95 3.23
CA LEU A 252 -8.32 5.25 4.00
C LEU A 252 -8.09 5.24 5.51
N TYR A 253 -7.33 4.26 5.99
CA TYR A 253 -7.07 4.08 7.42
C TYR A 253 -6.14 5.15 8.03
N TYR A 254 -5.49 6.02 7.23
CA TYR A 254 -4.75 7.18 7.73
C TYR A 254 -5.61 8.43 7.90
N LEU A 255 -6.83 8.43 7.37
CA LEU A 255 -7.73 9.57 7.43
C LEU A 255 -8.56 9.54 8.73
N PRO A 256 -8.79 10.69 9.38
CA PRO A 256 -9.84 10.78 10.41
C PRO A 256 -11.18 10.32 9.84
N HIS A 257 -12.01 9.70 10.67
CA HIS A 257 -13.27 9.10 10.23
C HIS A 257 -14.15 10.02 9.38
N SER A 258 -14.28 11.30 9.75
CA SER A 258 -15.05 12.29 8.98
C SER A 258 -14.53 12.46 7.55
N HIS A 259 -13.21 12.58 7.38
CA HIS A 259 -12.58 12.76 6.07
C HIS A 259 -12.67 11.49 5.21
N ALA A 260 -12.43 10.31 5.81
CA ALA A 260 -12.62 9.03 5.11
C ALA A 260 -14.07 8.88 4.58
N MET A 261 -15.05 9.20 5.44
CA MET A 261 -16.46 9.16 5.05
C MET A 261 -16.81 10.21 3.98
N GLN A 262 -16.23 11.40 4.04
CA GLN A 262 -16.42 12.45 3.04
C GLN A 262 -15.87 12.02 1.67
N VAL A 263 -14.64 11.47 1.62
CA VAL A 263 -14.05 10.92 0.39
C VAL A 263 -14.94 9.83 -0.20
N LEU A 264 -15.36 8.86 0.62
CA LEU A 264 -16.23 7.76 0.15
C LEU A 264 -17.58 8.27 -0.37
N LYS A 265 -18.19 9.27 0.29
CA LYS A 265 -19.46 9.89 -0.16
C LYS A 265 -19.30 10.65 -1.48
N ILE A 266 -18.20 11.39 -1.64
CA ILE A 266 -17.89 12.11 -2.88
C ILE A 266 -17.81 11.10 -4.03
N ILE A 267 -17.02 10.03 -3.87
CA ILE A 267 -16.88 9.00 -4.90
C ILE A 267 -18.21 8.32 -5.19
N ALA A 268 -18.98 7.96 -4.15
CA ALA A 268 -20.26 7.30 -4.32
C ALA A 268 -21.28 8.19 -5.07
N SER A 269 -21.22 9.52 -4.90
CA SER A 269 -22.12 10.45 -5.60
C SER A 269 -21.98 10.38 -7.13
N ASN A 270 -20.79 10.06 -7.65
CA ASN A 270 -20.55 9.87 -9.09
C ASN A 270 -21.29 8.65 -9.66
N CYS A 271 -21.73 7.69 -8.83
CA CYS A 271 -22.54 6.56 -9.29
C CYS A 271 -23.86 7.01 -9.92
N THR A 272 -24.35 8.22 -9.60
CA THR A 272 -25.56 8.78 -10.22
C THR A 272 -25.31 9.40 -11.59
N LEU A 273 -24.06 9.70 -11.93
CA LEU A 273 -23.64 10.38 -13.16
C LEU A 273 -23.05 9.42 -14.19
N THR A 274 -22.30 8.42 -13.74
CA THR A 274 -21.48 7.59 -14.63
C THR A 274 -21.16 6.22 -14.04
N HIS A 275 -20.65 5.30 -14.85
CA HIS A 275 -20.16 4.02 -14.33
C HIS A 275 -18.91 4.27 -13.47
N THR A 276 -19.07 4.08 -12.17
CA THR A 276 -18.06 4.35 -11.16
C THR A 276 -17.63 3.05 -10.50
N VAL A 277 -16.33 2.82 -10.45
CA VAL A 277 -15.73 1.71 -9.69
C VAL A 277 -14.84 2.29 -8.60
N LEU A 278 -15.03 1.82 -7.37
CA LEU A 278 -14.14 2.04 -6.24
C LEU A 278 -13.36 0.75 -5.96
N LEU A 279 -12.04 0.84 -6.03
CA LEU A 279 -11.11 -0.16 -5.53
C LEU A 279 -10.44 0.42 -4.29
N ALA A 280 -10.63 -0.22 -3.13
CA ALA A 280 -10.07 0.27 -1.88
C ALA A 280 -9.71 -0.87 -0.93
N ASP A 281 -8.80 -0.61 0.01
CA ASP A 281 -8.55 -1.49 1.14
C ASP A 281 -9.05 -0.90 2.46
N PHE A 282 -9.63 -1.77 3.30
CA PHE A 282 -10.17 -1.41 4.62
C PHE A 282 -9.53 -2.28 5.69
N MET A 283 -9.21 -1.68 6.83
CA MET A 283 -8.84 -2.40 8.03
C MET A 283 -10.06 -2.63 8.92
N ASN A 284 -10.10 -3.76 9.62
CA ASN A 284 -11.06 -3.98 10.71
C ASN A 284 -10.59 -3.25 11.98
N LYS A 285 -11.47 -3.18 13.00
CA LYS A 285 -11.17 -2.45 14.23
C LYS A 285 -9.91 -2.95 14.94
N SER A 286 -9.71 -4.26 15.03
CA SER A 286 -8.53 -4.83 15.68
C SER A 286 -7.22 -4.43 14.97
N SER A 287 -7.24 -4.16 13.67
CA SER A 287 -6.05 -3.71 12.94
C SER A 287 -5.62 -2.28 13.30
N THR A 288 -6.52 -1.44 13.84
CA THR A 288 -6.15 -0.06 14.26
C THR A 288 -5.41 -0.01 15.58
N THR A 289 -5.30 -1.13 16.30
CA THR A 289 -4.54 -1.23 17.55
C THR A 289 -3.18 -1.88 17.34
N ILE A 290 -2.77 -2.12 16.08
CA ILE A 290 -1.45 -2.66 15.76
C ILE A 290 -0.41 -1.58 16.06
N SER A 291 0.26 -1.69 17.21
CA SER A 291 1.26 -0.72 17.72
C SER A 291 0.67 0.67 18.02
N GLU A 292 1.50 1.66 18.37
CA GLU A 292 1.12 3.08 18.54
C GLU A 292 0.68 3.71 17.20
N SER A 293 -0.23 3.05 16.47
CA SER A 293 -0.52 3.33 15.07
C SER A 293 -1.29 4.62 14.88
N THR A 294 -0.92 5.34 13.82
CA THR A 294 -1.60 6.51 13.24
C THR A 294 -2.87 6.13 12.45
N TYR A 295 -3.46 4.95 12.70
CA TYR A 295 -4.66 4.49 12.00
C TYR A 295 -5.90 5.07 12.65
N LEU A 296 -6.62 5.90 11.90
CA LEU A 296 -7.73 6.73 12.39
C LEU A 296 -9.10 6.30 11.86
N PHE A 297 -9.14 5.37 10.90
CA PHE A 297 -10.35 4.86 10.29
C PHE A 297 -10.30 3.34 10.11
N TYR A 298 -11.46 2.71 10.29
CA TYR A 298 -11.67 1.28 10.08
C TYR A 298 -13.12 1.02 9.65
N SER A 299 -13.34 -0.17 9.08
CA SER A 299 -14.67 -0.73 8.88
C SER A 299 -14.59 -2.25 9.00
N ASP A 300 -15.35 -2.83 9.92
CA ASP A 300 -15.49 -4.29 10.02
C ASP A 300 -16.37 -4.85 8.87
N TRP A 301 -17.22 -4.00 8.27
CA TRP A 301 -18.24 -4.37 7.30
C TRP A 301 -18.29 -3.38 6.12
N PRO A 302 -17.21 -3.26 5.31
CA PRO A 302 -17.22 -2.34 4.17
C PRO A 302 -18.28 -2.71 3.11
N ASP A 303 -18.67 -3.98 3.06
CA ASP A 303 -19.78 -4.52 2.25
C ASP A 303 -21.18 -4.09 2.73
N HIS A 304 -21.32 -3.58 3.95
CA HIS A 304 -22.56 -2.91 4.41
C HIS A 304 -22.43 -1.39 4.32
N LEU A 305 -21.24 -0.86 4.58
CA LEU A 305 -20.94 0.57 4.52
C LEU A 305 -21.15 1.13 3.11
N LEU A 306 -20.51 0.54 2.10
CA LEU A 306 -20.49 1.10 0.75
C LEU A 306 -21.88 1.10 0.08
N PRO A 307 -22.74 0.09 0.22
CA PRO A 307 -24.11 0.18 -0.29
C PRO A 307 -24.91 1.31 0.36
N SER A 308 -24.69 1.58 1.65
CA SER A 308 -25.36 2.71 2.33
C SER A 308 -24.96 4.09 1.78
N LEU A 309 -23.87 4.17 1.02
CA LEU A 309 -23.39 5.40 0.39
C LEU A 309 -23.85 5.54 -1.07
N GLY A 310 -24.42 4.51 -1.68
CA GLY A 310 -24.95 4.55 -3.06
C GLY A 310 -24.31 3.57 -4.05
N PHE A 311 -23.36 2.73 -3.63
CA PHE A 311 -22.83 1.66 -4.49
C PHE A 311 -23.85 0.51 -4.62
N SER A 312 -24.15 0.08 -5.84
CA SER A 312 -25.17 -0.95 -6.09
C SER A 312 -24.64 -2.38 -5.98
N ASN A 313 -23.33 -2.59 -6.17
CA ASN A 313 -22.70 -3.89 -6.06
C ASN A 313 -21.36 -3.76 -5.33
N VAL A 314 -21.12 -4.61 -4.34
CA VAL A 314 -19.90 -4.59 -3.52
C VAL A 314 -19.39 -6.01 -3.34
N LYS A 315 -18.15 -6.23 -3.78
CA LYS A 315 -17.40 -7.46 -3.57
C LYS A 315 -16.28 -7.21 -2.57
N LEU A 316 -16.26 -8.01 -1.51
CA LEU A 316 -15.24 -8.00 -0.47
C LEU A 316 -14.40 -9.27 -0.59
N SER A 317 -13.08 -9.11 -0.57
CA SER A 317 -12.09 -10.19 -0.47
C SER A 317 -11.20 -9.95 0.76
N GLN A 318 -10.59 -11.01 1.27
CA GLN A 318 -9.54 -10.96 2.29
C GLN A 318 -8.27 -11.59 1.74
N ILE A 319 -7.12 -11.20 2.28
CA ILE A 319 -5.85 -11.88 1.99
C ILE A 319 -6.04 -13.39 2.27
N GLY A 320 -5.77 -14.21 1.26
CA GLY A 320 -5.91 -15.67 1.31
C GLY A 320 -7.19 -16.20 0.64
N ASP A 321 -8.14 -15.35 0.28
CA ASP A 321 -9.29 -15.74 -0.52
C ASP A 321 -8.86 -16.19 -1.94
N PRO A 322 -9.69 -16.98 -2.66
CA PRO A 322 -9.33 -17.50 -3.97
C PRO A 322 -8.87 -16.44 -4.99
N ASP A 323 -9.45 -15.23 -4.95
CA ASP A 323 -9.04 -14.13 -5.83
C ASP A 323 -8.03 -13.16 -5.20
N ALA A 324 -7.59 -13.42 -3.96
CA ALA A 324 -6.63 -12.63 -3.19
C ALA A 324 -5.57 -13.52 -2.51
N ASN A 325 -5.12 -14.57 -3.20
CA ASN A 325 -4.07 -15.49 -2.74
C ASN A 325 -2.85 -15.52 -3.68
N PHE A 326 -3.08 -15.59 -5.00
CA PHE A 326 -2.02 -15.66 -6.04
C PHE A 326 -1.01 -16.79 -5.83
N ASN A 327 -1.41 -17.87 -5.15
CA ASN A 327 -0.52 -18.95 -4.74
C ASN A 327 0.69 -18.47 -3.93
N LEU A 328 0.55 -17.41 -3.14
CA LEU A 328 1.64 -16.87 -2.30
C LEU A 328 1.55 -17.32 -0.84
N MET A 329 0.48 -18.04 -0.48
CA MET A 329 0.20 -18.54 0.87
C MET A 329 0.20 -20.07 0.90
N HIS A 330 1.38 -20.68 0.87
CA HIS A 330 1.54 -22.13 0.79
C HIS A 330 1.34 -22.87 2.12
N ASP A 331 1.68 -22.24 3.25
CA ASP A 331 1.51 -22.86 4.57
C ASP A 331 0.02 -22.85 4.96
N PRO A 332 -0.64 -24.01 5.16
CA PRO A 332 -2.05 -24.05 5.58
C PRO A 332 -2.27 -23.41 6.96
N LEU A 333 -1.24 -23.36 7.80
CA LEU A 333 -1.25 -22.73 9.12
C LEU A 333 -0.84 -21.27 9.09
N ASN A 334 -0.69 -20.66 7.91
CA ASN A 334 -0.44 -19.23 7.85
C ASN A 334 -1.60 -18.46 8.48
N ILE A 335 -1.27 -17.32 9.08
CA ILE A 335 -2.18 -16.48 9.84
C ILE A 335 -3.36 -15.97 9.00
N PHE A 336 -3.19 -15.71 7.70
CA PHE A 336 -4.31 -15.30 6.83
C PHE A 336 -5.31 -16.45 6.64
N ASN A 337 -4.82 -17.68 6.45
CA ASN A 337 -5.65 -18.88 6.38
C ASN A 337 -6.40 -19.12 7.69
N LYS A 338 -5.73 -18.93 8.84
CA LYS A 338 -6.39 -19.01 10.15
C LYS A 338 -7.49 -17.97 10.30
N ILE A 339 -7.17 -16.70 10.05
CA ILE A 339 -8.10 -15.58 10.22
C ILE A 339 -9.29 -15.66 9.26
N ARG A 340 -9.11 -16.03 7.99
CA ARG A 340 -10.21 -16.14 7.02
C ARG A 340 -11.17 -17.29 7.34
N SER A 341 -10.72 -18.32 8.07
CA SER A 341 -11.59 -19.41 8.54
C SER A 341 -12.53 -18.99 9.67
N LEU A 342 -12.25 -17.87 10.34
CA LEU A 342 -13.06 -17.34 11.43
C LEU A 342 -14.11 -16.35 10.91
N PRO A 343 -15.34 -16.34 11.48
CA PRO A 343 -16.33 -15.30 11.20
C PRO A 343 -15.75 -13.89 11.42
N ARG A 344 -16.13 -12.91 10.60
CA ARG A 344 -15.66 -11.52 10.73
C ARG A 344 -16.07 -10.85 12.04
N SER A 345 -17.11 -11.33 12.71
CA SER A 345 -17.50 -10.87 14.05
C SER A 345 -16.50 -11.26 15.14
N VAL A 346 -15.63 -12.23 14.89
CA VAL A 346 -14.56 -12.64 15.81
C VAL A 346 -13.40 -11.67 15.69
N GLN A 347 -13.15 -10.93 16.78
CA GLN A 347 -12.11 -9.90 16.85
C GLN A 347 -10.79 -10.40 17.49
N THR A 348 -10.84 -11.53 18.18
CA THR A 348 -9.70 -12.22 18.83
C THR A 348 -9.77 -13.71 18.53
N HIS A 349 -8.66 -14.29 18.14
CA HIS A 349 -8.57 -15.71 17.79
C HIS A 349 -8.88 -16.57 19.03
N PRO A 350 -9.78 -17.55 18.93
CA PRO A 350 -10.25 -18.31 20.09
C PRO A 350 -9.15 -19.16 20.74
N ASP A 351 -8.20 -19.67 19.96
CA ASP A 351 -7.19 -20.62 20.46
C ASP A 351 -6.00 -19.96 21.16
N ASP A 352 -5.56 -18.79 20.70
CA ASP A 352 -4.32 -18.15 21.19
C ASP A 352 -4.53 -16.72 21.71
N GLY A 353 -5.77 -16.20 21.65
CA GLY A 353 -6.13 -14.87 22.15
C GLY A 353 -5.57 -13.71 21.34
N THR A 354 -4.89 -13.96 20.21
CA THR A 354 -4.32 -12.90 19.38
C THR A 354 -5.41 -12.11 18.66
N PRO A 355 -5.30 -10.79 18.50
CA PRO A 355 -6.30 -10.03 17.75
C PRO A 355 -6.38 -10.47 16.28
N CYS A 356 -7.60 -10.63 15.76
CA CYS A 356 -7.84 -10.94 14.35
C CYS A 356 -7.67 -9.68 13.51
N HIS A 357 -6.44 -9.43 13.07
CA HIS A 357 -6.11 -8.34 12.16
C HIS A 357 -6.52 -8.69 10.73
N ARG A 358 -7.44 -7.92 10.15
CA ARG A 358 -7.96 -8.13 8.79
C ARG A 358 -7.67 -6.91 7.93
N LEU A 359 -7.33 -7.20 6.68
CA LEU A 359 -7.30 -6.27 5.57
C LEU A 359 -8.29 -6.77 4.52
N TYR A 360 -9.33 -5.98 4.28
CA TYR A 360 -10.35 -6.24 3.28
C TYR A 360 -9.96 -5.53 1.98
N LEU A 361 -9.96 -6.26 0.88
CA LEU A 361 -9.81 -5.72 -0.47
C LEU A 361 -11.21 -5.62 -1.08
N VAL A 362 -11.62 -4.41 -1.45
CA VAL A 362 -13.01 -4.11 -1.79
C VAL A 362 -13.10 -3.53 -3.18
N GLN A 363 -13.97 -4.13 -3.99
CA GLN A 363 -14.42 -3.57 -5.26
C GLN A 363 -15.89 -3.21 -5.10
N ALA A 364 -16.23 -1.94 -5.24
CA ALA A 364 -17.59 -1.45 -5.25
C ALA A 364 -17.89 -0.77 -6.59
N THR A 365 -19.08 -1.00 -7.14
CA THR A 365 -19.49 -0.41 -8.43
C THR A 365 -20.86 0.23 -8.30
N GLY A 366 -21.07 1.30 -9.05
CA GLY A 366 -22.37 1.93 -9.23
C GLY A 366 -22.45 2.58 -10.60
N SER A 367 -23.65 2.72 -11.13
CA SER A 367 -23.93 3.38 -12.40
C SER A 367 -25.31 4.03 -12.33
N PRO A 368 -25.59 5.04 -13.18
CA PRO A 368 -26.92 5.62 -13.24
C PRO A 368 -27.94 4.50 -13.47
N ASN A 369 -29.02 4.52 -12.69
CA ASN A 369 -30.13 3.61 -12.96
C ASN A 369 -30.68 3.97 -14.35
N ASN A 370 -30.48 3.10 -15.33
CA ASN A 370 -31.22 3.13 -16.58
C ASN A 370 -32.68 2.77 -16.27
N SER A 371 -33.41 3.73 -15.73
CA SER A 371 -34.86 3.70 -15.70
C SER A 371 -35.29 3.92 -17.14
N ILE A 372 -35.49 2.83 -17.88
CA ILE A 372 -36.21 2.83 -19.16
C ILE A 372 -37.69 3.01 -18.87
#